data_AF-A0A085LU23-F1
#
_entry.id   AF-A0A085LU23-F1
#
_cell.length_a   1.000
_cell.length_b   1.000
_cell.length_c   1.000
_cell.angle_alpha   90.00
_cell.angle_beta   90.00
_cell.angle_gamma   90.00
#
_symmetry.space_group_name_H-M   'P 1'
#
loop_
_entity.id
_entity.type
_entity.pdbx_description
1 polymer ?
#
loop_
_entity_poly.entity_id
_entity_poly.type
_entity_poly.pdbx_seq_one_letter_code
_entity_poly.pdbx_strand_id
1 'polypeptide(L)' 'MGSPLSPVLAEVFMEFLEDVAFSTADTSITPTVFKRYVDDVFAVIKSGKEEIFLEHLNT' A
#
# COMPACT_ATOMS: atom_id res chain seq x y z
N MET A 1 18.70 7.15 -2.97
CA MET A 1 18.70 6.90 -4.43
C MET A 1 20.13 7.05 -4.94
N GLY A 2 20.79 5.98 -5.37
CA GLY A 2 22.20 6.07 -5.81
C GLY A 2 22.72 4.78 -6.43
N SER A 3 22.16 3.64 -6.00
CA SER A 3 22.30 2.38 -6.74
C SER A 3 21.28 2.32 -7.89
N PRO A 4 21.69 1.87 -9.08
CA PRO A 4 20.79 1.68 -10.23
C PRO A 4 19.73 0.58 -9.99
N LEU A 5 19.96 -0.31 -9.02
CA LEU A 5 19.03 -1.39 -8.67
C LEU A 5 18.01 -0.98 -7.60
N SER A 6 18.23 0.14 -6.90
CA SER A 6 17.34 0.59 -5.83
C SER A 6 15.87 0.72 -6.25
N PRO A 7 15.53 1.29 -7.43
CA PRO A 7 14.13 1.41 -7.83
C PRO A 7 13.44 0.07 -8.04
N VAL A 8 14.15 -0.90 -8.63
CA VAL A 8 13.61 -2.24 -8.88
C VAL A 8 13.37 -2.98 -7.56
N LEU A 9 14.33 -2.88 -6.63
CA LEU A 9 14.18 -3.51 -5.33
C LEU A 9 13.06 -2.87 -4.50
N ALA A 10 12.95 -1.54 -4.55
CA ALA A 10 11.85 -0.83 -3.91
C ALA A 10 10.50 -1.29 -4.48
N GLU A 11 10.39 -1.44 -5.80
CA GLU A 11 9.15 -1.89 -6.44
C GLU A 11 8.74 -3.29 -5.99
N VAL A 12 9.67 -4.26 -6.02
CA VAL A 12 9.39 -5.64 -5.59
C VAL A 12 9.03 -5.70 -4.11
N PHE A 13 9.71 -4.93 -3.26
CA PHE A 13 9.41 -4.89 -1.84
C PHE A 13 8.02 -4.29 -1.57
N MET A 14 7.67 -3.21 -2.26
CA MET A 14 6.37 -2.58 -2.08
C MET A 14 5.22 -3.46 -2.61
N GLU A 15 5.42 -4.21 -3.71
CA GLU A 15 4.47 -5.22 -4.17
C GLU A 15 4.24 -6.31 -3.12
N PHE A 16 5.32 -6.83 -2.50
CA PHE A 16 5.21 -7.77 -1.39
C PHE A 16 4.46 -7.17 -0.18
N LEU A 17 4.74 -5.91 0.16
CA LEU A 17 4.08 -5.24 1.28
C LEU A 17 2.58 -5.05 1.03
N GLU A 18 2.20 -4.71 -0.20
CA GLU A 18 0.78 -4.65 -0.62
C GLU A 18 0.09 -6.01 -0.48
N ASP A 19 0.71 -7.09 -0.93
CA ASP A 19 0.16 -8.44 -0.80
C ASP A 19 -0.08 -8.83 0.66
N VAL A 20 0.88 -8.54 1.55
CA VAL A 20 0.73 -8.80 3.00
C VAL A 20 -0.38 -7.93 3.59
N ALA A 21 -0.40 -6.64 3.25
CA ALA A 21 -1.41 -5.71 3.76
C ALA A 21 -2.81 -6.13 3.33
N PHE A 22 -3.04 -6.44 2.05
CA PHE A 22 -4.37 -6.74 1.54
C PHE A 22 -4.83 -8.18 1.78
N SER A 23 -3.92 -9.13 1.99
CA SER A 23 -4.30 -10.49 2.41
C SER A 23 -4.82 -10.56 3.85
N THR A 24 -4.44 -9.60 4.70
CA THR A 24 -4.83 -9.52 6.11
C THR A 24 -5.88 -8.44 6.40
N ALA A 25 -6.14 -7.55 5.44
CA ALA A 25 -7.09 -6.46 5.58
C ALA A 25 -8.54 -6.94 5.69
N ASP A 26 -9.31 -6.30 6.55
CA ASP A 26 -10.76 -6.47 6.58
C ASP A 26 -11.39 -5.88 5.30
N THR A 27 -12.38 -6.57 4.72
CA THR A 27 -13.09 -6.11 3.51
C THR A 27 -13.70 -4.70 3.62
N SER A 28 -13.95 -4.22 4.84
CA SER A 28 -14.49 -2.88 5.10
C SER A 28 -13.46 -1.75 4.95
N ILE A 29 -12.16 -2.06 4.99
CA ILE A 29 -11.06 -1.12 4.81
C ILE A 29 -10.30 -1.33 3.49
N THR A 30 -10.61 -2.42 2.75
CA THR A 30 -10.00 -2.67 1.45
C THR A 30 -10.36 -1.55 0.44
N PRO A 31 -9.36 -0.92 -0.20
CA PRO A 31 -9.60 0.11 -1.20
C PRO A 31 -10.30 -0.45 -2.44
N THR A 32 -11.22 0.33 -3.01
CA THR A 32 -11.86 0.01 -4.30
C THR A 32 -10.90 0.24 -5.47
N VAL A 33 -10.02 1.24 -5.33
CA VAL A 33 -8.92 1.52 -6.27
C VAL A 33 -7.67 1.72 -5.44
N PHE A 34 -6.59 1.03 -5.82
CA PHE A 34 -5.26 1.24 -5.26
C PHE A 34 -4.26 1.35 -6.41
N LYS A 35 -3.48 2.42 -6.42
CA LYS A 35 -2.40 2.70 -7.38
C LYS A 35 -1.19 3.19 -6.61
N ARG A 36 -0.01 2.69 -6.95
CA ARG A 36 1.25 3.11 -6.33
C ARG A 36 2.27 3.46 -7.40
N TYR A 37 3.13 4.44 -7.10
CA TYR A 37 4.33 4.75 -7.84
C TYR A 37 5.49 4.90 -6.85
N VAL A 38 6.27 3.82 -6.68
CA VAL A 38 7.34 3.72 -5.68
C VAL A 38 6.82 4.03 -4.27
N ASP A 39 6.95 5.27 -3.81
CA ASP A 39 6.54 5.79 -2.51
C ASP A 39 5.19 6.53 -2.52
N ASP A 40 4.70 6.96 -3.68
CA ASP A 40 3.40 7.63 -3.80
C ASP A 40 2.26 6.63 -3.92
N VAL A 41 1.18 6.84 -3.14
CA VAL A 41 -0.02 5.99 -3.16
C VAL A 41 -1.26 6.83 -3.44
N PHE A 42 -2.09 6.34 -4.34
CA PHE A 42 -3.45 6.82 -4.58
C PHE A 42 -4.45 5.70 -4.28
N ALA A 43 -5.31 5.93 -3.29
CA ALA A 43 -6.32 4.97 -2.86
C ALA A 43 -7.71 5.60 -2.82
N VAL A 44 -8.72 4.86 -3.28
CA VAL A 44 -10.14 5.20 -3.10
C VAL A 44 -10.71 4.24 -2.08
N ILE A 45 -11.05 4.76 -0.90
CA ILE A 45 -11.59 3.99 0.22
C ILE A 45 -12.95 4.52 0.65
N LYS A 46 -13.63 3.78 1.52
CA LYS A 46 -14.88 4.24 2.14
C LYS A 46 -14.59 5.39 3.10
N SER A 47 -15.39 6.46 3.01
CA SER A 47 -15.26 7.61 3.90
C SER A 47 -15.46 7.23 5.36
N GLY A 48 -14.64 7.79 6.25
CA GLY A 48 -14.64 7.51 7.69
C GLY A 48 -13.82 6.27 8.08
N LYS A 49 -13.02 5.72 7.16
CA LYS A 49 -12.11 4.58 7.37
C LYS A 49 -10.65 4.93 7.09
N GLU A 50 -10.34 6.18 6.82
CA GLU A 50 -9.02 6.70 6.47
C GLU A 50 -7.97 6.36 7.53
N GLU A 51 -8.27 6.64 8.79
CA GLU A 51 -7.33 6.43 9.89
C GLU A 51 -7.08 4.95 10.17
N ILE A 52 -8.13 4.13 10.19
CA ILE A 52 -8.03 2.68 10.38
C ILE A 52 -7.24 2.03 9.23
N PHE A 53 -7.47 2.50 8.00
CA PHE A 53 -6.71 2.02 6.84
C PHE A 53 -5.22 2.38 6.96
N LEU A 54 -4.90 3.61 7.37
CA LEU A 54 -3.52 4.01 7.62
C LEU A 54 -2.87 3.23 8.76
N GLU A 55 -3.57 2.99 9.87
CA GLU A 55 -3.06 2.16 10.96
C GLU A 55 -2.74 0.74 10.48
N HIS A 56 -3.64 0.12 9.71
CA HIS A 56 -3.42 -1.22 9.13
C HIS A 56 -2.19 -1.28 8.22
N LEU A 57 -1.98 -0.26 7.37
CA LEU A 57 -0.79 -0.21 6.51
C LEU A 57 0.53 -0.02 7.28
N ASN A 58 0.48 0.50 8.50
CA ASN A 58 1.66 0.75 9.33
C ASN A 58 1.88 -0.32 10.42
N THR A 59 1.15 -1.44 10.35
CA THR A 59 1.30 -2.56 11.29
C THR A 59 2.33 -3.56 10.81
#